data_AF-A0A3M6TQD2-F1
#
_entry.id   AF-A0A3M6TQD2-F1
#
_cell.length_a   1.000
_cell.length_b   1.000
_cell.length_c   1.000
_cell.angle_alpha   90.00
_cell.angle_beta   90.00
_cell.angle_gamma   90.00
#
_symmetry.space_group_name_H-M   'P 1'
#
loop_
_entity.id
_entity.type
_entity.pdbx_description
1 polymer ?
#
loop_
_entity_poly.entity_id
_entity_poly.type
_entity_poly.pdbx_seq_one_letter_code
_entity_poly.pdbx_strand_id
1 'polypeptide(L)'
;MRSAEVSSEGSCRVMCYMEPNCVSIYIGLVEGGNQQCELNNATEKNHAPFLLVNKEGYTYLEIENPCSSSSCLNNGTCQARFTNKGFRCVCRHGFSGDNCQFKAKQYKCTEPGGIAVVIPPT
;
A
#
# COMPACT_ATOMS: atom_id res chain seq x y z
N MET A 1 -0.58 11.16 6.90
CA MET A 1 0.23 10.52 7.96
C MET A 1 -0.66 9.59 8.76
N ARG A 2 -0.17 8.41 9.11
CA ARG A 2 -0.89 7.42 9.94
C ARG A 2 0.02 7.02 11.09
N SER A 3 -0.52 6.90 12.31
CA SER A 3 0.27 6.59 13.50
C SER A 3 -0.30 5.38 14.24
N ALA A 4 0.57 4.59 14.86
CA ALA A 4 0.19 3.43 15.67
C ALA A 4 1.27 3.10 16.70
N GLU A 5 0.88 2.49 17.81
CA GLU A 5 1.80 1.89 18.77
C GLU A 5 2.09 0.45 18.35
N VAL A 6 3.37 0.06 18.33
CA VAL A 6 3.82 -1.25 17.87
C VAL A 6 4.81 -1.87 18.85
N SER A 7 4.88 -3.20 18.86
CA SER A 7 5.77 -3.94 19.75
C SER A 7 7.23 -3.98 19.30
N SER A 8 7.54 -3.58 18.06
CA SER A 8 8.90 -3.62 17.51
C SER A 8 9.05 -2.79 16.24
N GLU A 9 10.30 -2.48 15.89
CA GLU A 9 10.66 -1.76 14.68
C GLU A 9 10.20 -2.53 13.43
N GLY A 10 10.35 -3.85 13.46
CA GLY A 10 9.87 -4.75 12.41
C GLY A 10 8.37 -4.66 12.18
N SER A 11 7.58 -4.52 13.25
CA SER A 11 6.13 -4.33 13.15
C SER A 11 5.79 -3.01 12.45
N CYS A 12 6.53 -1.92 12.72
CA CYS A 12 6.35 -0.65 12.02
C CYS A 12 6.71 -0.75 10.53
N ARG A 13 7.83 -1.41 10.21
CA ARG A 13 8.23 -1.67 8.82
C ARG A 13 7.15 -2.45 8.06
N VAL A 14 6.64 -3.55 8.63
CA VAL A 14 5.55 -4.35 8.01
C VAL A 14 4.29 -3.52 7.83
N MET A 15 3.97 -2.64 8.79
CA MET A 15 2.83 -1.74 8.66
C MET A 15 2.98 -0.78 7.47
N CYS A 16 4.18 -0.22 7.26
CA CYS A 16 4.48 0.60 6.08
C CYS A 16 4.35 -0.20 4.77
N TYR A 17 4.85 -1.44 4.73
CA TYR A 17 4.69 -2.31 3.57
C TYR A 17 3.22 -2.61 3.22
N MET A 18 2.32 -2.60 4.20
CA MET A 18 0.89 -2.81 3.96
C MET A 18 0.13 -1.52 3.64
N GLU A 19 0.77 -0.35 3.76
CA GLU A 19 0.20 0.96 3.49
C GLU A 19 0.60 1.43 2.06
N PRO A 20 -0.34 1.52 1.11
CA PRO A 20 -0.02 1.72 -0.32
C PRO A 20 0.85 2.94 -0.62
N ASN A 21 0.72 4.00 0.18
CA ASN A 21 1.42 5.26 -0.03
C ASN A 21 2.61 5.45 0.91
N CYS A 22 2.91 4.50 1.81
CA CYS A 22 3.99 4.70 2.76
C CYS A 22 5.36 4.53 2.08
N VAL A 23 6.25 5.50 2.23
CA VAL A 23 7.61 5.52 1.65
C VAL A 23 8.67 5.85 2.71
N SER A 24 8.25 6.19 3.93
CA SER A 24 9.14 6.37 5.07
C SER A 24 8.39 6.22 6.39
N ILE A 25 9.13 5.93 7.46
CA ILE A 25 8.59 5.79 8.82
C ILE A 25 9.41 6.60 9.83
N TYR A 26 8.75 7.13 10.86
CA TYR A 26 9.40 7.57 12.09
C TYR A 26 9.05 6.61 13.23
N ILE A 27 10.05 6.20 13.99
CA ILE A 27 9.88 5.29 15.12
C ILE A 27 10.40 5.95 16.39
N GLY A 28 9.52 6.24 17.33
CA GLY A 28 9.85 6.75 18.67
C GLY A 28 9.70 5.69 19.74
N LEU A 29 10.47 5.78 20.83
CA LEU A 29 10.27 4.93 22.02
C LEU A 29 9.10 5.47 22.86
N VAL A 30 8.22 4.58 23.32
CA VAL A 30 7.20 4.88 24.34
C VAL A 30 7.66 4.26 25.66
N GLU A 31 7.44 4.96 26.78
CA GLU A 31 7.67 4.39 28.11
C GLU A 31 6.80 3.14 28.29
N GLY A 32 7.44 1.97 28.46
CA GLY A 32 6.75 0.68 28.53
C GLY A 32 7.22 -0.37 27.51
N GLY A 33 8.18 -0.03 26.64
CA GLY A 33 8.83 -0.97 25.72
C GLY A 33 8.19 -1.07 24.34
N ASN A 34 7.00 -0.49 24.16
CA ASN A 34 6.39 -0.30 22.85
C ASN A 34 6.99 0.91 22.13
N GLN A 35 6.80 0.97 20.81
CA GLN A 35 7.31 2.01 19.94
C GLN A 35 6.16 2.73 19.23
N GLN A 36 6.25 4.06 19.17
CA GLN A 36 5.37 4.90 18.38
C GLN A 36 5.83 4.87 16.93
N CYS A 37 5.00 4.36 16.03
CA CYS A 37 5.24 4.25 14.60
C CYS A 37 4.42 5.32 13.85
N GLU A 38 5.07 6.15 13.03
CA GLU A 38 4.43 7.12 12.14
C GLU A 38 4.79 6.83 10.69
N LEU A 39 3.79 6.57 9.85
CA LEU A 39 3.91 6.25 8.42
C LEU A 39 3.73 7.51 7.57
N ASN A 40 4.63 7.71 6.60
CA ASN A 40 4.67 8.90 5.73
C ASN A 40 4.70 8.54 4.26
N ASN A 41 4.10 9.40 3.44
CA ASN A 41 4.05 9.29 1.98
C ASN A 41 5.08 10.17 1.26
N ALA A 42 6.09 10.66 1.98
CA ALA A 42 7.15 11.48 1.45
C ALA A 42 8.51 10.99 1.93
N THR A 43 9.54 11.20 1.11
CA THR A 43 10.95 10.97 1.43
C THR A 43 11.69 12.31 1.52
N GLU A 44 12.87 12.32 2.12
CA GLU A 44 13.73 13.54 2.22
C GLU A 44 13.97 14.18 0.85
N LYS A 45 14.08 13.36 -0.19
CA LYS A 45 14.33 13.77 -1.58
C LYS A 45 13.14 14.52 -2.20
N ASN A 46 11.91 14.19 -1.80
CA ASN A 46 10.69 14.72 -2.41
C ASN A 46 10.05 15.86 -1.61
N HIS A 47 10.43 16.05 -0.35
CA HIS A 47 9.76 17.02 0.52
C HIS A 47 10.70 17.73 1.51
N ALA A 48 11.82 18.22 0.98
CA ALA A 48 12.73 19.19 1.61
C ALA A 48 13.36 18.78 2.98
N PRO A 49 14.60 19.22 3.25
CA PRO A 49 15.33 18.93 4.50
C PRO A 49 14.69 19.49 5.80
N PHE A 50 13.51 20.12 5.74
CA PHE A 50 12.78 20.69 6.87
C PHE A 50 11.84 19.71 7.59
N LEU A 51 11.44 18.59 6.96
CA LEU A 51 10.51 17.61 7.56
C LEU A 51 11.19 16.60 8.47
N LEU A 52 12.52 16.47 8.40
CA LEU A 52 13.31 15.89 9.47
C LEU A 52 13.41 16.92 10.61
N VAL A 53 12.26 17.24 11.22
CA VAL A 53 12.32 17.81 12.56
C VAL A 53 12.99 16.72 13.38
N ASN A 54 14.21 17.00 13.85
CA ASN A 54 14.97 16.11 14.70
C ASN A 54 14.18 15.96 16.01
N LYS A 55 13.19 15.07 15.98
CA LYS A 55 12.29 14.80 17.09
C LYS A 55 13.08 13.88 18.00
N GLU A 56 13.57 14.44 19.11
CA GLU A 56 14.39 13.68 20.06
C GLU A 56 13.71 12.36 20.40
N GLY A 57 14.46 11.26 20.23
CA GLY A 57 13.96 9.91 20.45
C GLY A 57 13.26 9.25 19.27
N TYR A 58 13.17 9.88 18.08
CA TYR A 58 12.61 9.28 16.87
C TYR A 58 13.68 8.95 15.82
N THR A 59 13.59 7.75 15.25
CA THR A 59 14.44 7.28 14.14
C THR A 59 13.67 7.35 12.83
N TYR A 60 14.24 8.01 11.82
CA TYR A 60 13.71 8.04 10.45
C TYR A 60 14.27 6.88 9.63
N LEU A 61 13.40 6.19 8.87
CA LEU A 61 13.79 5.12 7.94
C LEU A 61 13.05 5.28 6.61
N GLU A 62 13.80 5.36 5.50
CA GLU A 62 13.22 5.27 4.15
C GLU A 62 12.83 3.82 3.84
N ILE A 63 11.64 3.63 3.27
CA ILE A 63 11.12 2.31 2.91
C ILE A 63 10.88 2.29 1.40
N GLU A 64 11.51 1.33 0.71
CA GLU A 64 11.22 1.09 -0.69
C GLU A 64 9.80 0.54 -0.83
N ASN A 65 8.92 1.36 -1.42
CA ASN A 65 7.55 0.96 -1.71
C ASN A 65 7.35 0.79 -3.23
N PRO A 66 7.11 -0.44 -3.69
CA PRO A 66 6.92 -0.75 -5.10
C PRO A 66 5.63 -0.15 -5.70
N CYS A 67 4.72 0.38 -4.88
CA CYS A 67 3.54 1.11 -5.33
C CYS A 67 3.78 2.60 -5.62
N SER A 68 4.95 3.15 -5.29
CA SER A 68 5.23 4.58 -5.46
C SER A 68 5.20 5.05 -6.93
N SER A 69 5.48 4.16 -7.88
CA SER A 69 5.44 4.43 -9.32
C SER A 69 4.08 4.11 -9.98
N SER A 70 3.06 3.75 -9.18
CA SER A 70 1.69 3.40 -9.55
C SER A 70 1.53 2.78 -10.95
N SER A 71 1.92 1.51 -11.09
CA SER A 71 1.75 0.79 -12.36
C SER A 71 0.31 0.28 -12.61
N CYS A 72 -0.63 0.51 -11.69
CA CYS A 72 -2.02 0.04 -11.83
C CYS A 72 -2.84 1.00 -12.70
N LEU A 73 -3.41 0.49 -13.79
CA LEU A 73 -4.26 1.24 -14.70
C LEU A 73 -5.72 1.21 -14.27
N ASN A 74 -6.56 1.98 -14.96
CA ASN A 74 -8.02 1.99 -14.80
C ASN A 74 -8.49 2.15 -13.34
N ASN A 75 -7.77 3.00 -12.60
CA ASN A 75 -8.06 3.33 -11.20
C ASN A 75 -8.04 2.09 -10.27
N GLY A 76 -7.20 1.10 -10.62
CA GLY A 76 -6.86 -0.03 -9.77
C GLY A 76 -6.02 0.40 -8.57
N THR A 77 -6.16 -0.31 -7.46
CA THR A 77 -5.42 -0.01 -6.22
C THR A 77 -4.13 -0.82 -6.19
N CYS A 78 -2.98 -0.15 -6.05
CA CYS A 78 -1.72 -0.85 -5.83
C CYS A 78 -1.62 -1.36 -4.38
N GLN A 79 -1.14 -2.58 -4.22
CA GLN A 79 -0.83 -3.17 -2.92
C GLN A 79 0.58 -3.75 -2.97
N ALA A 80 1.47 -3.23 -2.12
CA ALA A 80 2.78 -3.84 -1.91
C ALA A 80 2.60 -5.23 -1.27
N ARG A 81 3.30 -6.23 -1.81
CA ARG A 81 3.15 -7.66 -1.51
C ARG A 81 4.47 -8.37 -1.81
N PHE A 82 4.70 -9.52 -1.18
CA PHE A 82 5.82 -10.40 -1.50
C PHE A 82 5.56 -11.15 -2.83
N THR A 83 5.64 -10.43 -3.96
CA THR A 83 5.59 -10.98 -5.32
C THR A 83 6.91 -10.71 -6.03
N ASN A 84 7.13 -11.33 -7.18
CA ASN A 84 8.32 -11.09 -8.02
C ASN A 84 8.46 -9.61 -8.46
N LYS A 85 7.34 -8.87 -8.48
CA LYS A 85 7.29 -7.43 -8.82
C LYS A 85 7.30 -6.53 -7.57
N GLY A 86 7.20 -7.10 -6.35
CA GLY A 86 7.03 -6.36 -5.10
C GLY A 86 5.61 -5.81 -4.85
N PHE A 87 4.72 -5.85 -5.84
CA PHE A 87 3.34 -5.37 -5.70
C PHE A 87 2.35 -6.24 -6.47
N ARG A 88 1.06 -5.97 -6.26
CA ARG A 88 -0.04 -6.41 -7.12
C ARG A 88 -1.07 -5.30 -7.27
N CYS A 89 -1.80 -5.29 -8.39
CA CYS A 89 -2.95 -4.43 -8.57
C CYS A 89 -4.25 -5.12 -8.17
N VAL A 90 -5.07 -4.44 -7.37
CA VAL A 90 -6.47 -4.81 -7.15
C VAL A 90 -7.32 -4.03 -8.13
N CYS A 91 -7.86 -4.74 -9.12
CA CYS A 91 -8.64 -4.12 -10.18
C CYS A 91 -10.04 -3.76 -9.72
N ARG A 92 -10.52 -2.59 -10.16
CA ARG A 92 -11.94 -2.25 -10.04
C ARG A 92 -12.80 -3.21 -10.84
N HIS A 93 -14.06 -3.31 -10.44
CA HIS A 93 -15.06 -4.09 -11.16
C HIS A 93 -15.08 -3.71 -12.65
N GLY A 94 -15.05 -4.72 -13.53
CA GLY A 94 -14.96 -4.52 -14.98
C GLY A 94 -13.55 -4.36 -15.54
N PHE A 95 -12.49 -4.53 -14.72
CA PHE A 95 -11.10 -4.55 -15.19
C PHE A 95 -10.33 -5.79 -14.71
N SER A 96 -9.30 -6.18 -15.46
CA SER A 96 -8.48 -7.38 -15.23
C SER A 96 -7.08 -7.25 -15.83
N GLY A 97 -6.22 -8.23 -15.56
CA GLY A 97 -4.80 -8.24 -15.90
C GLY A 97 -3.91 -7.77 -14.74
N ASP A 98 -2.60 -8.07 -14.83
CA ASP A 98 -1.60 -7.74 -13.80
C ASP A 98 -1.60 -6.27 -13.38
N ASN A 99 -1.88 -5.38 -14.33
CA ASN A 99 -1.88 -3.93 -14.17
C ASN A 99 -3.27 -3.35 -14.42
N CYS A 100 -4.33 -4.17 -14.38
CA CYS A 100 -5.72 -3.76 -14.66
C CYS A 100 -5.93 -3.14 -16.05
N GLN A 101 -5.10 -3.50 -17.03
CA GLN A 101 -5.10 -2.92 -18.37
C GLN A 101 -6.27 -3.39 -19.25
N PHE A 102 -6.91 -4.51 -18.92
CA PHE A 102 -7.95 -5.12 -19.74
C PHE A 102 -9.34 -4.85 -19.16
N LYS A 103 -10.32 -4.54 -20.01
CA LYS A 103 -11.73 -4.59 -19.61
C LYS A 103 -12.13 -6.04 -19.36
N ALA A 104 -12.54 -6.36 -18.14
CA ALA A 104 -13.04 -7.68 -17.79
C ALA A 104 -14.44 -7.85 -18.39
N LYS A 105 -14.68 -9.02 -19.01
CA LYS A 105 -16.05 -9.44 -19.31
C LYS A 105 -16.77 -9.63 -17.98
N GLN A 106 -17.90 -8.95 -17.80
CA GLN A 106 -18.75 -9.20 -16.65
C GLN A 106 -19.51 -10.50 -16.88
N TYR A 107 -19.66 -11.29 -15.83
CA TYR A 107 -20.45 -12.50 -15.84
C TYR A 107 -21.51 -12.43 -14.76
N LYS A 108 -22.71 -12.92 -15.06
CA LYS A 108 -23.79 -13.07 -14.09
C LYS A 108 -24.07 -14.55 -13.87
N CYS A 109 -24.09 -14.97 -12.61
CA CYS A 109 -24.63 -16.26 -12.22
C CYS A 109 -26.10 -16.07 -11.85
N THR A 110 -26.98 -16.81 -12.51
CA THR A 110 -28.44 -16.75 -12.25
C THR A 110 -28.86 -17.64 -11.10
N GLU A 111 -28.09 -18.68 -10.78
CA GLU A 111 -28.37 -19.64 -9.71
C GLU A 111 -27.07 -20.25 -9.13
N PRO A 112 -27.08 -20.72 -7.86
CA PRO A 112 -25.92 -21.40 -7.27
C PRO A 112 -25.54 -22.67 -8.03
N GLY A 113 -24.30 -22.76 -8.51
CA GLY A 113 -23.83 -23.89 -9.33
C GLY A 113 -24.23 -23.83 -10.81
N GLY A 114 -24.95 -22.79 -11.24
CA GLY A 114 -25.31 -22.57 -12.64
C GLY A 114 -24.17 -22.03 -13.52
N ILE A 115 -24.41 -21.98 -14.83
CA ILE A 115 -23.46 -21.46 -15.81
C ILE A 115 -23.39 -19.93 -15.72
N ALA A 116 -22.19 -19.39 -15.66
CA ALA A 116 -21.96 -17.95 -15.69
C ALA A 116 -22.12 -17.41 -17.12
N VAL A 117 -23.04 -16.47 -17.33
CA VAL A 117 -23.32 -15.89 -18.67
C VAL A 117 -22.67 -14.51 -18.77
N VAL A 118 -22.05 -14.22 -19.92
CA VAL A 118 -21.43 -12.90 -20.19
C VAL A 118 -22.52 -11.83 -20.23
N ILE A 119 -22.33 -10.76 -19.45
CA ILE A 119 -23.16 -9.55 -19.52
C ILE A 119 -22.69 -8.73 -20.73
N PRO A 120 -23.57 -8.42 -21.71
CA PRO A 120 -23.21 -7.55 -22.82
C PRO A 120 -22.84 -6.15 -22.30
N PRO A 121 -21.85 -5.47 -22.90
CA PRO A 121 -21.61 -4.06 -22.61
C PRO A 121 -22.84 -3.24 -23.05
N THR A 122 -23.38 -2.41 -22.16
CA THR A 122 -24.39 -1.38 -22.46
C THR A 122 -23.80 -0.22 -23.23
#